data_AF-A0A498LUZ3-F1
#
_entry.id   AF-A0A498LUZ3-F1
#
_cell.length_a   1.000
_cell.length_b   1.000
_cell.length_c   1.000
_cell.angle_alpha   90.00
_cell.angle_beta   90.00
_cell.angle_gamma   90.00
#
_symmetry.space_group_name_H-M   'P 1'
#
loop_
_entity.id
_entity.type
_entity.pdbx_description
1 polymer ?
#
loop_
_entity_poly.entity_id
_entity_poly.type
_entity_poly.pdbx_seq_one_letter_code
_entity_poly.pdbx_strand_id
1 'polypeptide(L)'
;MKLLEKYPCVGQNGLRELAEMIKAASLSGLSPDSNDTADGFWKFTSSSVFAATVVTTIAFLYFVVPMLLFKEYEGWSYAEAIYYCFITLSTIGFGDYVADHNPEINYPEWYSCLMAVWIFFGLAWLALLINHSIDLLESLNAYMRGRQNAETQVEESKEQPEKGLKGEET
;
A
#
# COMPACT_ATOMS: atom_id res chain seq x y z
N MET A 1 -27.00 34.93 -1.12
CA MET A 1 -27.70 36.01 -1.85
C MET A 1 -27.01 37.39 -1.80
N LYS A 2 -25.82 37.55 -1.18
CA LYS A 2 -25.10 38.84 -1.16
C LYS A 2 -24.29 39.18 -2.42
N LEU A 3 -24.00 38.20 -3.28
CA LEU A 3 -23.24 38.39 -4.52
C LEU A 3 -24.05 39.10 -5.62
N LEU A 4 -25.34 38.80 -5.73
CA LEU A 4 -26.25 39.38 -6.71
C LEU A 4 -26.54 40.86 -6.45
N GLU A 5 -26.47 41.28 -5.18
CA GLU A 5 -26.61 42.67 -4.76
C GLU A 5 -25.38 43.51 -5.14
N LYS A 6 -24.20 42.88 -5.17
CA LYS A 6 -22.91 43.54 -5.49
C LYS A 6 -22.60 43.55 -7.00
N TYR A 7 -23.15 42.61 -7.76
CA TYR A 7 -22.96 42.48 -9.21
C TYR A 7 -24.30 42.22 -9.93
N PRO A 8 -25.14 43.25 -10.11
CA PRO A 8 -26.47 43.11 -10.74
C PRO A 8 -26.40 42.75 -12.24
N CYS A 9 -25.22 42.86 -12.85
CA CYS A 9 -24.96 42.52 -14.25
C CYS A 9 -24.79 41.02 -14.51
N VAL A 10 -24.61 40.18 -13.47
CA VAL A 10 -24.48 38.73 -13.62
C VAL A 10 -25.87 38.09 -13.53
N GLY A 11 -26.41 37.73 -14.69
CA GLY A 11 -27.67 37.00 -14.82
C GLY A 11 -27.57 35.52 -14.47
N GLN A 12 -28.71 34.84 -14.44
CA GLN A 12 -28.87 33.43 -14.02
C GLN A 12 -28.06 32.44 -14.88
N ASN A 13 -27.87 32.74 -16.17
CA ASN A 13 -27.09 31.92 -17.09
C ASN A 13 -25.57 32.00 -16.81
N GLY A 14 -25.06 33.19 -16.51
CA GLY A 14 -23.65 33.37 -16.15
C GLY A 14 -23.30 32.71 -14.82
N LEU A 15 -24.24 32.67 -13.88
CA LEU A 15 -24.09 31.97 -12.60
C LEU A 15 -23.97 30.45 -12.77
N ARG A 16 -24.71 29.88 -13.73
CA ARG A 16 -24.63 28.45 -14.07
C ARG A 16 -23.29 28.10 -14.69
N GLU A 17 -22.80 28.95 -15.60
CA GLU A 17 -21.50 28.77 -16.24
C GLU A 17 -20.34 28.89 -15.23
N LEU A 18 -20.43 29.86 -14.32
CA LEU A 18 -19.49 29.98 -13.20
C LEU A 18 -19.54 28.77 -12.26
N ALA A 19 -20.73 28.27 -11.95
CA ALA A 19 -20.90 27.08 -11.11
C ALA A 19 -20.33 25.82 -11.78
N GLU A 20 -20.51 25.66 -13.09
CA GLU A 20 -19.89 24.59 -13.89
C GLU A 20 -18.37 24.71 -13.87
N MET A 21 -17.82 25.91 -14.10
CA MET A 21 -16.37 26.14 -14.04
C MET A 21 -15.80 25.89 -12.64
N ILE A 22 -16.48 26.33 -11.58
CA ILE A 22 -16.06 26.06 -10.20
C ILE A 22 -16.14 24.57 -9.89
N LYS A 23 -17.16 23.85 -10.37
CA LYS A 23 -17.29 22.41 -10.18
C LYS A 23 -16.19 21.65 -10.93
N ALA A 24 -15.89 22.05 -12.17
CA ALA A 24 -14.79 21.50 -12.96
C ALA A 24 -13.41 21.82 -12.34
N ALA A 25 -13.24 23.04 -11.81
CA ALA A 25 -12.02 23.46 -11.13
C ALA A 25 -11.83 22.75 -9.77
N SER A 26 -12.92 22.52 -9.03
CA SER A 26 -12.92 21.76 -7.77
C SER A 26 -12.63 20.28 -8.00
N LEU A 27 -13.17 19.66 -9.06
CA LEU A 27 -12.77 18.31 -9.50
C LEU A 27 -11.28 18.24 -9.88
N SER A 28 -10.74 19.35 -10.39
CA SER A 28 -9.32 19.50 -10.71
C SER A 28 -8.47 19.87 -9.48
N GLY A 29 -9.10 20.00 -8.30
CA GLY A 29 -8.45 20.23 -7.02
C GLY A 29 -8.24 21.70 -6.63
N LEU A 30 -8.63 22.69 -7.43
CA LEU A 30 -8.35 24.11 -7.14
C LEU A 30 -9.28 24.65 -6.04
N SER A 31 -8.71 25.08 -4.90
CA SER A 31 -9.45 25.73 -3.82
C SER A 31 -9.48 27.26 -4.04
N PRO A 32 -10.66 27.90 -4.15
CA PRO A 32 -10.75 29.33 -4.44
C PRO A 32 -10.42 30.27 -3.26
N ASP A 33 -10.25 29.75 -2.04
CA ASP A 33 -10.12 30.54 -0.81
C ASP A 33 -8.69 30.64 -0.24
N SER A 34 -7.71 29.91 -0.81
CA SER A 34 -6.31 30.01 -0.40
C SER A 34 -5.37 30.06 -1.60
N ASN A 35 -4.37 30.94 -1.53
CA ASN A 35 -3.29 31.09 -2.51
C ASN A 35 -2.28 29.91 -2.46
N ASP A 36 -2.58 28.86 -1.70
CA ASP A 36 -1.88 27.60 -1.74
C ASP A 36 -2.51 26.74 -2.85
N THR A 37 -1.75 26.55 -3.93
CA THR A 37 -2.11 25.57 -4.97
C THR A 37 -2.39 24.24 -4.26
N ALA A 38 -3.47 23.57 -4.61
CA ALA A 38 -3.86 22.34 -3.92
C ALA A 38 -2.80 21.25 -4.08
N ASP A 39 -2.03 21.11 -3.02
CA ASP A 39 -0.90 20.20 -2.91
C ASP A 39 -1.32 18.79 -2.43
N GLY A 40 -2.61 18.47 -2.43
CA GLY A 40 -3.12 17.38 -1.59
C GLY A 40 -2.97 15.98 -2.17
N PHE A 41 -3.49 15.75 -3.37
CA PHE A 41 -3.67 14.38 -3.87
C PHE A 41 -2.57 13.97 -4.87
N TRP A 42 -2.26 14.82 -5.85
CA TRP A 42 -1.25 14.53 -6.87
C TRP A 42 0.19 14.65 -6.37
N LYS A 43 0.45 15.37 -5.28
CA LYS A 43 1.77 15.35 -4.61
C LYS A 43 1.92 14.16 -3.66
N PHE A 44 0.88 13.82 -2.91
CA PHE A 44 0.94 12.73 -1.91
C PHE A 44 0.93 11.35 -2.56
N THR A 45 0.01 11.08 -3.51
CA THR A 45 -0.06 9.78 -4.21
C THR A 45 1.20 9.55 -5.05
N SER A 46 1.72 10.59 -5.72
CA SER A 46 2.96 10.46 -6.47
C SER A 46 4.17 10.25 -5.56
N SER A 47 4.22 10.90 -4.40
CA SER A 47 5.30 10.71 -3.42
C SER A 47 5.26 9.33 -2.77
N SER A 48 4.08 8.86 -2.37
CA SER A 48 3.91 7.53 -1.74
C SER A 48 4.20 6.40 -2.73
N VAL A 49 3.78 6.53 -3.98
CA VAL A 49 4.09 5.56 -5.04
C VAL A 49 5.59 5.58 -5.37
N PHE A 50 6.21 6.75 -5.44
CA PHE A 50 7.66 6.86 -5.63
C PHE A 50 8.43 6.23 -4.46
N ALA A 51 8.05 6.53 -3.22
CA ALA A 51 8.66 5.94 -2.04
C ALA A 51 8.47 4.41 -2.02
N ALA A 52 7.27 3.92 -2.29
CA ALA A 52 6.97 2.48 -2.35
C ALA A 52 7.80 1.79 -3.43
N THR A 53 7.85 2.34 -4.65
CA THR A 53 8.64 1.76 -5.75
C THR A 53 10.12 1.74 -5.44
N VAL A 54 10.68 2.80 -4.86
CA VAL A 54 12.08 2.85 -4.43
C VAL A 54 12.35 1.79 -3.35
N VAL A 55 11.49 1.70 -2.33
CA VAL A 55 11.63 0.69 -1.25
C VAL A 55 11.53 -0.72 -1.80
N THR A 56 10.56 -1.01 -2.67
CA THR A 56 10.40 -2.33 -3.30
C THR A 56 11.59 -2.67 -4.19
N THR A 57 12.13 -1.71 -4.94
CA THR A 57 13.30 -1.92 -5.80
C THR A 57 14.55 -2.19 -4.96
N ILE A 58 14.77 -1.43 -3.88
CA ILE A 58 15.87 -1.66 -2.95
C ILE A 58 15.74 -3.04 -2.28
N ALA A 59 14.54 -3.41 -1.84
CA ALA A 59 14.28 -4.73 -1.25
C ALA A 59 14.53 -5.86 -2.26
N PHE A 60 14.14 -5.68 -3.52
CA PHE A 60 14.44 -6.67 -4.57
C PHE A 60 15.95 -6.83 -4.77
N LEU A 61 16.69 -5.72 -4.89
CA LEU A 61 18.15 -5.75 -4.99
C LEU A 61 18.79 -6.42 -3.77
N TYR A 62 18.24 -6.17 -2.57
CA TYR A 62 18.69 -6.78 -1.32
C TYR A 62 18.53 -8.31 -1.29
N PHE A 63 17.56 -8.87 -2.00
CA PHE A 63 17.39 -10.32 -2.14
C PHE A 63 18.25 -10.91 -3.27
N VAL A 64 18.40 -10.18 -4.37
CA VAL A 64 19.11 -10.67 -5.56
C VAL A 64 20.63 -10.62 -5.39
N VAL A 65 21.16 -9.59 -4.71
CA VAL A 65 22.61 -9.43 -4.50
C VAL A 65 23.24 -10.59 -3.71
N PRO A 66 22.72 -11.00 -2.54
CA PRO A 66 23.23 -12.17 -1.81
C PRO A 66 23.14 -13.45 -2.62
N MET A 67 22.05 -13.62 -3.38
CA MET A 67 21.83 -14.79 -4.22
C MET A 67 22.89 -14.95 -5.32
N LEU A 68 23.33 -13.83 -5.92
CA LEU A 68 24.45 -13.82 -6.86
C LEU A 68 25.79 -14.06 -6.14
N LEU A 69 25.94 -13.51 -4.93
CA LEU A 69 27.13 -13.68 -4.09
C LEU A 69 27.34 -15.16 -3.73
N PHE A 70 26.29 -15.87 -3.29
CA PHE A 70 26.37 -17.30 -2.94
C PHE A 70 26.69 -18.17 -4.13
N LYS A 71 26.15 -17.83 -5.31
CA LYS A 71 26.50 -18.58 -6.53
C LYS A 71 27.98 -18.49 -6.85
N GLU A 72 28.60 -17.31 -6.73
CA GLU A 72 29.99 -17.10 -7.09
C GLU A 72 30.97 -17.67 -6.04
N TYR A 73 30.66 -17.49 -4.75
CA TYR A 73 31.56 -17.87 -3.66
C TYR A 73 31.34 -19.29 -3.15
N GLU A 74 30.09 -19.75 -3.01
CA GLU A 74 29.76 -21.08 -2.50
C GLU A 74 29.62 -22.12 -3.63
N GLY A 75 29.53 -21.68 -4.89
CA GLY A 75 29.29 -22.54 -6.05
C GLY A 75 27.87 -23.11 -6.10
N TRP A 76 26.94 -22.59 -5.29
CA TRP A 76 25.55 -23.05 -5.24
C TRP A 76 24.76 -22.67 -6.50
N SER A 77 23.80 -23.50 -6.86
CA SER A 77 22.78 -23.15 -7.85
C SER A 77 21.86 -22.05 -7.33
N TYR A 78 21.18 -21.35 -8.25
CA TYR A 78 20.18 -20.35 -7.89
C TYR A 78 19.05 -20.90 -7.00
N ALA A 79 18.65 -22.17 -7.21
CA ALA A 79 17.62 -22.80 -6.40
C ALA A 79 18.06 -22.99 -4.95
N GLU A 80 19.30 -23.45 -4.74
CA GLU A 80 19.91 -23.65 -3.42
C GLU A 80 20.14 -22.30 -2.71
N ALA A 81 20.57 -21.27 -3.45
CA ALA A 81 20.74 -19.93 -2.90
C ALA A 81 19.41 -19.30 -2.44
N ILE A 82 18.32 -19.42 -3.22
CA ILE A 82 16.97 -19.00 -2.78
C ILE A 82 16.52 -19.81 -1.57
N TYR A 83 16.73 -21.12 -1.60
CA TYR A 83 16.36 -22.00 -0.50
C TYR A 83 17.04 -21.54 0.81
N TYR A 84 18.36 -21.32 0.77
CA TYR A 84 19.13 -20.80 1.89
C TYR A 84 18.61 -19.44 2.39
N CYS A 85 18.32 -18.51 1.47
CA CYS A 85 17.77 -17.20 1.84
C CYS A 85 16.42 -17.33 2.55
N PHE A 86 15.53 -18.17 2.04
CA PHE A 86 14.22 -18.41 2.63
C PHE A 86 14.31 -19.02 4.02
N ILE A 87 15.06 -20.12 4.20
CA ILE A 87 15.13 -20.81 5.50
C ILE A 87 15.84 -19.95 6.56
N THR A 88 16.79 -19.12 6.16
CA THR A 88 17.51 -18.21 7.05
C THR A 88 16.63 -17.05 7.50
N LEU A 89 15.96 -16.37 6.56
CA LEU A 89 15.11 -15.21 6.89
C LEU A 89 13.78 -15.61 7.55
N SER A 90 13.22 -16.77 7.19
CA SER A 90 12.05 -17.32 7.88
C SER A 90 12.39 -17.87 9.28
N THR A 91 13.67 -17.85 9.67
CA THR A 91 14.17 -18.39 10.94
C THR A 91 13.91 -19.90 11.13
N ILE A 92 13.64 -20.64 10.05
CA ILE A 92 13.51 -22.10 10.07
C ILE A 92 14.88 -22.74 10.33
N GLY A 93 15.91 -22.31 9.59
CA GLY A 93 17.31 -22.62 9.86
C GLY A 93 17.65 -24.11 9.98
N PHE A 94 17.34 -24.92 8.97
CA PHE A 94 17.69 -26.36 8.98
C PHE A 94 19.19 -26.64 9.14
N GLY A 95 20.04 -25.76 8.62
CA GLY A 95 21.50 -25.84 8.75
C GLY A 95 22.18 -26.83 7.78
N ASP A 96 21.47 -27.28 6.75
CA ASP A 96 21.99 -28.10 5.66
C ASP A 96 22.81 -27.27 4.65
N TYR A 97 22.37 -26.03 4.39
CA TYR A 97 23.15 -25.01 3.71
C TYR A 97 23.55 -23.93 4.71
N VAL A 98 24.86 -23.69 4.85
CA VAL A 98 25.42 -22.65 5.72
C VAL A 98 26.57 -21.99 4.98
N ALA A 99 26.43 -20.70 4.69
CA ALA A 99 27.50 -19.92 4.10
C ALA A 99 28.66 -19.76 5.10
N ASP A 100 29.90 -19.62 4.60
CA ASP A 100 31.10 -19.43 5.42
C ASP A 100 31.48 -20.64 6.31
N HIS A 101 31.04 -21.85 5.95
CA HIS A 101 31.35 -23.07 6.72
C HIS A 101 32.15 -24.12 5.94
N ASN A 102 32.51 -23.86 4.69
CA ASN A 102 33.24 -24.83 3.87
C ASN A 102 34.76 -24.68 4.06
N PRO A 103 35.47 -25.69 4.59
CA PRO A 103 36.91 -25.63 4.80
C PRO A 103 37.75 -25.64 3.51
N GLU A 104 37.13 -25.94 2.36
CA GLU A 104 37.79 -25.94 1.05
C GLU A 104 37.82 -24.56 0.38
N ILE A 105 37.00 -23.62 0.86
CA ILE A 105 36.87 -22.28 0.28
C ILE A 105 37.50 -21.28 1.25
N ASN A 106 38.41 -20.45 0.73
CA ASN A 106 39.05 -19.40 1.52
C ASN A 106 38.19 -18.13 1.47
N TYR A 107 37.30 -17.97 2.45
CA TYR A 107 36.47 -16.77 2.57
C TYR A 107 37.24 -15.64 3.24
N PRO A 108 37.07 -14.39 2.78
CA PRO A 108 37.60 -13.24 3.48
C PRO A 108 36.76 -12.93 4.74
N GLU A 109 37.39 -12.47 5.82
CA GLU A 109 36.72 -12.19 7.11
C GLU A 109 35.53 -11.21 7.03
N TRP A 110 35.50 -10.34 6.01
CA TRP A 110 34.38 -9.42 5.81
C TRP A 110 33.10 -10.12 5.34
N TYR A 111 33.20 -11.33 4.76
CA TYR A 111 32.06 -12.08 4.24
C TYR A 111 31.10 -12.47 5.37
N SER A 112 31.60 -13.04 6.46
CA SER A 112 30.80 -13.39 7.64
C SER A 112 30.11 -12.17 8.25
N CYS A 113 30.83 -11.03 8.32
CA CYS A 113 30.27 -9.78 8.82
C CYS A 113 29.16 -9.25 7.91
N LEU A 114 29.39 -9.22 6.60
CA LEU A 114 28.40 -8.82 5.60
C LEU A 114 27.14 -9.68 5.69
N MET A 115 27.31 -10.99 5.89
CA MET A 115 26.23 -11.96 6.04
C MET A 115 25.43 -11.75 7.31
N ALA A 116 26.10 -11.56 8.46
CA ALA A 116 25.44 -11.26 9.71
C ALA A 116 24.63 -9.96 9.64
N VAL A 117 25.20 -8.91 9.02
CA VAL A 117 24.51 -7.64 8.75
C VAL A 117 23.30 -7.86 7.86
N TRP A 118 23.45 -8.66 6.80
CA TRP A 118 22.35 -8.99 5.88
C TRP A 118 21.21 -9.76 6.56
N ILE A 119 21.51 -10.71 7.45
CA ILE A 119 20.48 -11.42 8.21
C ILE A 119 19.76 -10.45 9.15
N PHE A 120 20.50 -9.60 9.87
CA PHE A 120 19.93 -8.65 10.83
C PHE A 120 18.95 -7.66 10.16
N PHE A 121 19.38 -7.02 9.08
CA PHE A 121 18.52 -6.09 8.32
C PHE A 121 17.38 -6.83 7.61
N GLY A 122 17.61 -8.06 7.14
CA GLY A 122 16.58 -8.89 6.51
C GLY A 122 15.45 -9.25 7.49
N LEU A 123 15.78 -9.59 8.73
CA LEU A 123 14.79 -9.87 9.78
C LEU A 123 14.03 -8.61 10.19
N ALA A 124 14.69 -7.46 10.29
CA ALA A 124 14.02 -6.18 10.57
C ALA A 124 13.01 -5.82 9.46
N TRP A 125 13.38 -6.06 8.19
CA TRP A 125 12.47 -5.86 7.06
C TRP A 125 11.30 -6.85 7.08
N LEU A 126 11.54 -8.12 7.41
CA LEU A 126 10.48 -9.11 7.53
C LEU A 126 9.49 -8.75 8.65
N ALA A 127 9.98 -8.23 9.78
CA ALA A 127 9.12 -7.74 10.86
C ALA A 127 8.23 -6.56 10.41
N LEU A 128 8.79 -5.62 9.63
CA LEU A 128 8.01 -4.52 9.04
C LEU A 128 6.92 -5.06 8.09
N LEU A 129 7.25 -6.05 7.25
CA LEU A 129 6.28 -6.66 6.34
C LEU A 129 5.14 -7.37 7.06
N ILE A 130 5.44 -8.06 8.16
CA ILE A 130 4.40 -8.71 8.98
C ILE A 130 3.46 -7.65 9.55
N ASN A 131 3.99 -6.57 10.12
CA ASN A 131 3.18 -5.47 10.65
C ASN A 131 2.28 -4.86 9.56
N HIS A 132 2.85 -4.56 8.39
CA HIS A 132 2.06 -4.01 7.28
C HIS A 132 0.98 -4.99 6.78
N SER A 133 1.28 -6.29 6.77
CA SER A 133 0.32 -7.33 6.38
C SER A 133 -0.85 -7.40 7.38
N ILE A 134 -0.58 -7.24 8.67
CA ILE A 134 -1.61 -7.20 9.72
C ILE A 134 -2.53 -5.99 9.51
N ASP A 135 -1.96 -4.80 9.30
CA ASP A 135 -2.73 -3.57 9.05
C ASP A 135 -3.63 -3.72 7.80
N LEU A 136 -3.09 -4.33 6.74
CA LEU A 136 -3.85 -4.62 5.53
C LEU A 136 -5.00 -5.59 5.83
N LEU A 137 -4.75 -6.68 6.54
CA LEU A 137 -5.77 -7.65 6.92
C LEU A 137 -6.87 -7.00 7.77
N GLU A 138 -6.51 -6.13 8.72
CA GLU A 138 -7.47 -5.40 9.54
C GLU A 138 -8.32 -4.45 8.69
N SER A 139 -7.70 -3.70 7.77
CA SER A 139 -8.41 -2.79 6.85
C SER A 139 -9.37 -3.55 5.93
N LEU A 140 -8.97 -4.71 5.41
CA LEU A 140 -9.80 -5.58 4.58
C LEU A 140 -10.96 -6.15 5.39
N ASN A 141 -10.71 -6.58 6.62
CA ASN A 141 -11.76 -7.08 7.51
C ASN A 141 -12.79 -5.99 7.86
N ALA A 142 -12.34 -4.77 8.18
CA ALA A 142 -13.20 -3.63 8.45
C ALA A 142 -14.03 -3.24 7.21
N TYR A 143 -13.41 -3.23 6.03
CA TYR A 143 -14.09 -2.99 4.76
C TYR A 143 -15.17 -4.05 4.47
N MET A 144 -14.84 -5.32 4.65
CA MET A 144 -15.80 -6.42 4.46
C MET A 144 -16.97 -6.33 5.44
N ARG A 145 -16.72 -5.99 6.70
CA ARG A 145 -17.77 -5.81 7.71
C ARG A 145 -18.71 -4.65 7.39
N GLY A 146 -18.16 -3.54 6.88
CA GLY A 146 -18.95 -2.41 6.39
C GLY A 146 -19.86 -2.78 5.22
N ARG A 147 -19.33 -3.58 4.27
CA ARG A 147 -20.10 -4.09 3.13
C ARG A 147 -21.23 -5.03 3.57
N GLN A 148 -20.98 -5.94 4.51
CA GLN A 148 -22.01 -6.82 5.07
C GLN A 148 -23.14 -6.02 5.73
N ASN A 149 -22.81 -5.03 6.56
CA ASN A 149 -23.82 -4.20 7.23
C ASN A 149 -24.69 -3.41 6.23
N ALA A 150 -24.11 -2.95 5.11
CA ALA A 150 -24.84 -2.25 4.06
C ALA A 150 -25.80 -3.19 3.31
N GLU A 151 -25.37 -4.42 3.02
CA GLU A 151 -26.23 -5.44 2.40
C GLU A 151 -27.43 -5.78 3.30
N THR A 152 -27.21 -5.94 4.62
CA THR A 152 -28.30 -6.19 5.59
C THR A 152 -29.32 -5.04 5.67
N GLN A 153 -28.87 -3.77 5.63
CA GLN A 153 -29.79 -2.61 5.67
C GLN A 153 -30.62 -2.50 4.40
N VAL A 154 -30.07 -2.83 3.23
CA VAL A 154 -30.80 -2.83 1.96
C VAL A 154 -31.88 -3.91 1.94
N GLU A 155 -31.61 -5.05 2.58
CA GLU A 155 -32.56 -6.16 2.69
C GLU A 155 -33.71 -5.84 3.66
N GLU A 156 -33.41 -5.26 4.83
CA GLU A 156 -34.45 -4.76 5.77
C GLU A 156 -35.33 -3.66 5.16
N SER A 157 -34.74 -2.75 4.37
CA SER A 157 -35.47 -1.67 3.72
C SER A 157 -36.41 -2.16 2.60
N LYS A 158 -36.17 -3.36 2.05
CA LYS A 158 -37.07 -4.03 1.10
C LYS A 158 -38.21 -4.81 1.78
N GLU A 159 -38.00 -5.29 3.01
CA GLU A 159 -39.05 -5.99 3.78
C GLU A 159 -40.10 -5.05 4.41
N GLN A 160 -39.71 -3.83 4.81
CA GLN A 160 -40.66 -2.86 5.40
C GLN A 160 -41.81 -2.40 4.48
N PRO A 161 -41.64 -2.13 3.17
CA PRO A 161 -42.75 -1.73 2.31
C PRO A 161 -43.78 -2.85 2.06
N GLU A 162 -43.42 -4.13 2.22
CA GLU A 162 -44.36 -5.24 1.97
C GLU A 162 -45.30 -5.51 3.16
N LYS A 163 -44.87 -5.20 4.39
CA LYS A 163 -45.71 -5.37 5.60
C LYS A 163 -46.75 -4.26 5.79
N GLY A 164 -46.52 -3.07 5.21
CA GLY A 164 -47.47 -1.95 5.26
C GLY A 164 -48.70 -2.14 4.35
N LEU A 165 -48.58 -2.92 3.27
CA LEU A 165 -49.67 -3.10 2.30
C LEU A 165 -50.61 -4.27 2.66
N LYS A 166 -50.17 -5.24 3.47
CA LYS A 166 -51.01 -6.38 3.92
C LYS A 166 -51.82 -6.11 5.20
N GLY A 167 -51.69 -4.94 5.80
CA GLY A 167 -52.44 -4.53 7.00
C GLY A 167 -53.71 -3.71 6.72
N GLU A 168 -53.97 -3.35 5.46
CA GLU A 168 -55.10 -2.52 5.04
C GLU A 168 -56.11 -3.32 4.17
N GLU A 169 -56.11 -4.65 4.28
CA GLU A 169 -57.11 -5.54 3.69
C GLU A 169 -57.56 -6.63 4.70
N THR A 170 -58.03 -6.22 5.89
CA THR A 170 -58.92 -7.05 6.74
C THR A 170 -59.83 -6.19 7.58
#